data_AF-A0A0D0KVD4-F1
#
_entry.id   AF-A0A0D0KVD4-F1
#
_cell.length_a   1.000
_cell.length_b   1.000
_cell.length_c   1.000
_cell.angle_alpha   90.00
_cell.angle_beta   90.00
_cell.angle_gamma   90.00
#
_symmetry.space_group_name_H-M   'P 1'
#
loop_
_entity.id
_entity.type
_entity.pdbx_description
1 polymer ?
#
loop_
_entity_poly.entity_id
_entity_poly.type
_entity_poly.pdbx_seq_one_letter_code
_entity_poly.pdbx_strand_id
1 'polypeptide(L)' 'MHKPSPKNNFFLSDVQRKSDALVAAGIGLEGIGLLLAERELEHDETNALLHAVSALGVMVRSTAHELFSGAKQLEVDQ' A
#
# COMPACT_ATOMS: atom_id res chain seq x y z
N MET A 1 -34.09 -2.97 -3.79
CA MET A 1 -32.68 -3.38 -3.83
C MET A 1 -32.03 -2.77 -5.06
N HIS A 2 -31.20 -1.73 -4.91
CA HIS A 2 -30.39 -1.21 -6.01
C HIS A 2 -29.17 -2.12 -6.19
N LYS A 3 -29.02 -2.72 -7.36
CA LYS A 3 -27.79 -3.46 -7.71
C LYS A 3 -26.66 -2.44 -7.91
N PRO A 4 -25.47 -2.66 -7.34
CA PRO A 4 -24.32 -1.80 -7.60
C PRO A 4 -24.01 -1.79 -9.10
N SER A 5 -23.68 -0.61 -9.63
CA SER A 5 -23.29 -0.47 -11.03
C SER A 5 -22.02 -1.28 -11.30
N PRO A 6 -21.79 -1.73 -12.54
CA PRO A 6 -20.55 -2.43 -12.90
C PRO A 6 -19.29 -1.66 -12.50
N LYS A 7 -19.31 -0.32 -12.63
CA LYS A 7 -18.22 0.58 -12.20
C LYS A 7 -17.91 0.45 -10.70
N ASN A 8 -18.93 0.36 -9.85
CA ASN A 8 -18.74 0.17 -8.41
C ASN A 8 -18.10 -1.18 -8.08
N ASN A 9 -18.45 -2.24 -8.80
CA ASN A 9 -17.85 -3.56 -8.59
C ASN A 9 -16.36 -3.59 -9.00
N PHE A 10 -16.00 -2.94 -10.11
CA PHE A 10 -14.59 -2.80 -10.51
C PHE A 10 -13.79 -1.98 -9.50
N PHE A 11 -14.35 -0.86 -9.02
CA PHE A 11 -13.69 -0.05 -7.99
C PHE A 11 -13.48 -0.82 -6.69
N LEU A 12 -14.48 -1.57 -6.19
CA LEU A 12 -14.34 -2.34 -4.96
C LEU A 12 -13.26 -3.42 -5.09
N SER A 13 -13.17 -4.10 -6.24
CA SER A 13 -12.09 -5.05 -6.51
C SER A 13 -10.72 -4.37 -6.53
N ASP A 14 -10.62 -3.17 -7.10
CA ASP A 14 -9.38 -2.40 -7.13
C ASP A 14 -8.99 -1.90 -5.73
N VAL A 15 -9.96 -1.44 -4.94
CA VAL A 15 -9.76 -1.05 -3.54
C VAL A 15 -9.25 -2.23 -2.73
N GLN A 16 -9.86 -3.41 -2.89
CA GLN A 16 -9.43 -4.61 -2.19
C GLN A 16 -7.97 -4.96 -2.49
N ARG A 17 -7.61 -5.04 -3.78
CA ARG A 17 -6.23 -5.34 -4.19
C ARG A 17 -5.22 -4.32 -3.67
N LYS A 18 -5.59 -3.03 -3.70
CA LYS A 18 -4.74 -1.94 -3.17
C LYS A 18 -4.62 -2.01 -1.65
N SER A 19 -5.71 -2.36 -0.96
CA SER A 19 -5.70 -2.61 0.48
C SER A 19 -4.76 -3.77 0.84
N ASP A 20 -4.82 -4.88 0.10
CA ASP A 20 -3.93 -6.02 0.32
C ASP A 20 -2.45 -5.63 0.15
N ALA A 21 -2.15 -4.81 -0.86
CA ALA A 21 -0.79 -4.28 -1.07
C ALA A 21 -0.32 -3.37 0.08
N LEU A 22 -1.21 -2.53 0.62
CA LEU A 22 -0.91 -1.68 1.78
C LEU A 22 -0.70 -2.50 3.06
N VAL A 23 -1.51 -3.56 3.27
CA VAL A 23 -1.34 -4.47 4.41
C VAL A 23 -0.01 -5.21 4.32
N ALA A 24 0.32 -5.77 3.16
CA ALA A 24 1.61 -6.42 2.93
C ALA A 24 2.79 -5.45 3.17
N ALA A 25 2.64 -4.18 2.78
CA ALA A 25 3.63 -3.15 3.08
C ALA A 25 3.78 -2.91 4.58
N GLY A 26 2.67 -2.84 5.31
CA GLY A 26 2.66 -2.70 6.77
C GLY A 26 3.40 -3.86 7.47
N ILE A 27 3.11 -5.10 7.07
CA ILE A 27 3.81 -6.29 7.58
C ILE A 27 5.32 -6.22 7.30
N GLY A 28 5.70 -5.77 6.10
CA GLY A 28 7.12 -5.58 5.75
C GLY A 28 7.81 -4.56 6.65
N LEU A 29 7.18 -3.42 6.93
CA LEU A 29 7.71 -2.41 7.84
C LEU A 29 7.85 -2.93 9.27
N GLU A 30 6.88 -3.70 9.76
CA GLU A 30 6.94 -4.33 11.07
C GLU A 30 8.12 -5.29 11.19
N GLY A 31 8.31 -6.17 10.18
CA GLY A 31 9.44 -7.09 10.13
C GLY A 31 10.80 -6.37 10.09
N ILE A 32 10.89 -5.26 9.36
CA ILE A 32 12.08 -4.39 9.35
C ILE A 32 12.36 -3.83 10.74
N GLY A 33 11.32 -3.33 11.44
CA GLY A 33 11.44 -2.81 12.79
C GLY A 33 11.96 -3.86 13.78
N LEU A 34 11.47 -5.10 13.67
CA LEU A 34 11.93 -6.24 14.48
C LEU A 34 13.40 -6.58 14.20
N LEU A 35 13.80 -6.68 12.93
CA LEU A 35 15.19 -6.95 12.54
C LEU A 35 16.17 -5.90 13.11
N LEU A 36 15.78 -4.63 13.07
CA LEU A 36 16.56 -3.52 13.62
C LEU A 36 16.61 -3.52 15.16
N ALA A 37 15.60 -4.09 15.83
CA ALA A 37 15.58 -4.22 17.28
C ALA A 37 16.45 -5.39 17.79
N GLU A 38 16.64 -6.42 16.96
CA GLU A 38 17.34 -7.65 17.34
C GLU A 38 18.86 -7.60 17.13
N ARG A 39 19.35 -6.81 16.16
CA ARG A 39 20.79 -6.72 15.88
C ARG A 39 21.18 -5.43 15.15
N GLU A 40 22.46 -5.09 15.25
CA GLU A 40 23.06 -4.11 14.34
C GLU A 40 23.18 -4.71 12.93
N LEU A 41 23.01 -3.87 11.92
CA LEU A 41 23.14 -4.25 10.52
C LEU A 41 24.52 -3.92 10.01
N GLU A 42 25.05 -4.78 9.16
CA GLU A 42 26.25 -4.47 8.38
C GLU A 42 25.95 -3.35 7.37
N HIS A 43 27.01 -2.71 6.85
CA HIS A 43 26.86 -1.57 5.93
C HIS A 43 26.05 -1.94 4.67
N ASP A 44 26.28 -3.11 4.10
CA ASP A 44 25.58 -3.58 2.90
C ASP A 44 24.11 -3.90 3.18
N GLU A 45 23.80 -4.46 4.36
CA GLU A 45 22.44 -4.72 4.81
C GLU A 45 21.68 -3.41 5.05
N THR A 46 22.36 -2.40 5.60
CA THR A 46 21.80 -1.05 5.80
C THR A 46 21.43 -0.39 4.48
N ASN A 47 22.30 -0.47 3.46
CA ASN A 47 22.01 0.07 2.14
C ASN A 47 20.85 -0.65 1.46
N ALA A 48 20.83 -2.00 1.50
CA ALA A 48 19.73 -2.80 0.97
C ALA A 48 18.41 -2.46 1.66
N LEU A 49 18.44 -2.30 2.99
CA LEU A 49 17.28 -1.94 3.78
C LEU A 49 16.77 -0.53 3.44
N LEU A 50 17.67 0.45 3.30
CA LEU A 50 17.32 1.80 2.88
C LEU A 50 16.58 1.80 1.53
N HIS A 51 17.08 1.04 0.55
CA HIS A 51 16.42 0.90 -0.75
C HIS A 51 15.04 0.23 -0.63
N ALA A 52 14.92 -0.84 0.16
CA ALA A 52 13.65 -1.53 0.38
C ALA A 52 12.62 -0.61 1.04
N VAL A 53 12.99 0.08 2.13
CA VAL A 53 12.12 1.04 2.83
C VAL A 53 11.72 2.20 1.92
N SER A 54 12.64 2.73 1.13
CA SER A 54 12.36 3.82 0.18
C SER A 54 11.36 3.40 -0.89
N ALA A 55 11.57 2.23 -1.50
CA ALA A 55 10.65 1.67 -2.50
C ALA A 55 9.27 1.41 -1.89
N LEU A 56 9.21 0.92 -0.65
CA LEU A 56 7.98 0.68 0.08
C LEU A 56 7.22 1.99 0.34
N GLY A 57 7.90 3.05 0.77
CA GLY A 57 7.31 4.37 0.95
C GLY A 57 6.72 4.95 -0.33
N VAL A 58 7.40 4.75 -1.47
CA VAL A 58 6.86 5.14 -2.79
C VAL A 58 5.59 4.36 -3.10
N MET A 59 5.60 3.04 -2.92
CA MET A 59 4.43 2.19 -3.19
C MET A 59 3.22 2.58 -2.34
N VAL A 60 3.41 2.79 -1.04
CA VAL A 60 2.35 3.22 -0.12
C VAL A 60 1.74 4.55 -0.56
N ARG A 61 2.58 5.55 -0.83
CA ARG A 61 2.13 6.88 -1.27
C ARG A 61 1.33 6.82 -2.58
N SER A 62 1.86 6.12 -3.60
CA SER A 62 1.19 5.99 -4.89
C SER A 62 -0.16 5.28 -4.75
N THR A 63 -0.20 4.18 -3.98
CA THR A 63 -1.42 3.40 -3.76
C THR A 63 -2.48 4.23 -3.03
N ALA A 64 -2.09 5.01 -2.02
CA ALA A 64 -3.00 5.90 -1.30
C ALA A 64 -3.58 7.00 -2.21
N HIS A 65 -2.75 7.58 -3.09
CA HIS A 65 -3.20 8.60 -4.02
C HIS A 65 -4.19 8.06 -5.06
N GLU A 66 -3.93 6.86 -5.58
CA GLU A 66 -4.83 6.18 -6.52
C GLU A 66 -6.18 5.82 -5.88
N LEU A 67 -6.17 5.32 -4.64
CA LEU A 67 -7.38 5.04 -3.88
C LEU A 67 -8.23 6.30 -3.69
N PHE A 68 -7.62 7.40 -3.26
CA PHE A 68 -8.33 8.67 -3.05
C PHE A 68 -8.89 9.22 -4.36
N SER A 69 -8.09 9.20 -5.44
CA SER A 69 -8.51 9.68 -6.76
C SER A 69 -9.68 8.87 -7.32
N GLY A 70 -9.63 7.54 -7.18
CA GLY A 70 -10.72 6.66 -7.59
C GLY A 70 -11.99 6.88 -6.76
N ALA A 71 -11.86 7.05 -5.44
CA ALA A 71 -12.99 7.37 -4.58
C ALA A 71 -13.65 8.70 -4.96
N LYS A 72 -12.85 9.73 -5.28
CA LYS A 72 -13.35 11.02 -5.75
C LYS A 72 -14.10 10.93 -7.08
N GLN A 73 -13.63 10.10 -8.01
CA GLN A 73 -14.36 9.87 -9.27
C GLN A 73 -15.72 9.24 -9.03
N LEU A 74 -15.84 8.29 -8.10
CA LEU A 74 -17.13 7.69 -7.74
C LEU A 74 -18.07 8.63 -6.97
N GLU A 75 -17.54 9.59 -6.22
CA GLU A 75 -18.34 10.63 -5.57
C GLU A 75 -18.97 11.57 -6.60
N VAL A 76 -18.26 11.90 -7.69
CA VAL A 76 -18.75 12.76 -8.78
C VAL A 76 -19.73 12.03 -9.70
N ASP A 77 -19.57 10.71 -9.87
CA ASP A 77 -20.44 9.88 -10.72
C ASP A 77 -21.79 9.49 -10.05
N GLN A 78 -22.03 9.86 -8.78
CA GLN A 78 -23.25 9.59 -8.00
C GLN A 78 -24.23 10.77 -8.00
#